data_AF-A0A0S1X9H5-F1
#
_entry.id   AF-A0A0S1X9H5-F1
#
_cell.length_a   1.000
_cell.length_b   1.000
_cell.length_c   1.000
_cell.angle_alpha   90.00
_cell.angle_beta   90.00
_cell.angle_gamma   90.00
#
_symmetry.space_group_name_H-M   'P 1'
#
loop_
_entity.id
_entity.type
_entity.pdbx_description
1 polymer ?
#
loop_
_entity_poly.entity_id
_entity_poly.type
_entity_poly.pdbx_seq_one_letter_code
_entity_poly.pdbx_strand_id
1 'polypeptide(L)' 'MSMREEVEVLRRLAEKALKELDEAYKRIPDVNNGKTYLLRGKERVRLMLKILNDMEV' A
#
# COMPACT_ATOMS: atom_id res chain seq x y z
N MET A 1 -20.88 -7.00 -8.47
CA MET A 1 -20.23 -7.08 -7.15
C MET A 1 -20.99 -6.21 -6.19
N SER A 2 -21.10 -6.63 -4.94
CA SER A 2 -21.58 -5.76 -3.87
C SER A 2 -20.49 -4.76 -3.46
N MET A 3 -20.88 -3.62 -2.89
CA MET A 3 -19.93 -2.65 -2.33
C MET A 3 -18.94 -3.30 -1.35
N ARG A 4 -19.39 -4.31 -0.59
CA ARG A 4 -18.56 -5.08 0.34
C ARG A 4 -17.49 -5.91 -0.36
N GLU A 5 -17.85 -6.54 -1.46
CA GLU A 5 -16.90 -7.31 -2.28
C GLU A 5 -15.87 -6.40 -2.95
N GLU A 6 -16.29 -5.22 -3.42
CA GLU A 6 -15.38 -4.23 -4.02
C GLU A 6 -14.36 -3.72 -3.00
N VAL A 7 -14.81 -3.36 -1.78
CA VAL A 7 -13.91 -2.91 -0.70
C VAL A 7 -12.94 -4.02 -0.28
N GLU A 8 -13.40 -5.27 -0.19
CA GLU A 8 -12.53 -6.40 0.13
C GLU A 8 -11.47 -6.66 -0.95
N VAL A 9 -11.83 -6.52 -2.22
CA VAL A 9 -10.87 -6.61 -3.33
C VAL A 9 -9.83 -5.49 -3.24
N LEU A 10 -10.27 -4.26 -3.02
CA LEU A 10 -9.36 -3.11 -2.86
C LEU A 10 -8.43 -3.29 -1.67
N ARG A 11 -8.92 -3.82 -0.54
CA ARG A 11 -8.13 -4.11 0.65
C ARG A 11 -7.00 -5.11 0.33
N ARG A 12 -7.33 -6.24 -0.30
CA ARG A 12 -6.34 -7.26 -0.70
C ARG A 12 -5.31 -6.73 -1.69
N LEU A 13 -5.71 -5.86 -2.61
CA LEU A 13 -4.80 -5.22 -3.56
C LEU A 13 -3.85 -4.26 -2.84
N ALA A 14 -4.36 -3.43 -1.92
CA ALA A 14 -3.56 -2.52 -1.12
C ALA A 14 -2.57 -3.26 -0.21
N GLU A 15 -2.97 -4.37 0.41
CA GLU A 15 -2.08 -5.23 1.21
C GLU A 15 -0.93 -5.80 0.39
N LYS A 16 -1.22 -6.36 -0.79
CA LYS A 16 -0.19 -6.89 -1.70
C LYS A 16 0.77 -5.81 -2.16
N ALA A 17 0.22 -4.67 -2.60
CA ALA A 17 1.03 -3.53 -3.03
C ALA A 17 1.93 -3.03 -1.90
N LEU A 18 1.42 -2.94 -0.67
CA LEU A 18 2.21 -2.50 0.49
C LEU A 18 3.39 -3.46 0.75
N LYS A 19 3.15 -4.78 0.69
CA LYS A 19 4.19 -5.80 0.84
C LYS A 19 5.28 -5.68 -0.22
N GLU A 20 4.89 -5.55 -1.49
CA GLU A 20 5.83 -5.41 -2.61
C GLU A 20 6.67 -4.12 -2.49
N LEU A 21 6.05 -3.01 -2.08
CA LEU A 21 6.74 -1.74 -1.84
C LEU A 21 7.71 -1.82 -0.66
N ASP A 22 7.36 -2.54 0.41
CA ASP A 22 8.27 -2.79 1.54
C ASP A 22 9.49 -3.63 1.13
N GLU A 23 9.29 -4.67 0.32
CA GLU A 23 10.38 -5.48 -0.21
C GLU A 23 11.29 -4.66 -1.14
N ALA A 24 10.70 -3.87 -2.04
CA ALA A 24 11.46 -2.96 -2.89
C ALA A 24 12.26 -1.93 -2.06
N TYR A 25 11.65 -1.37 -1.01
CA TYR A 25 12.28 -0.36 -0.16
C TYR A 25 13.52 -0.91 0.56
N LYS A 26 13.47 -2.17 1.01
CA LYS A 26 14.61 -2.85 1.64
C LYS A 26 15.77 -3.11 0.67
N ARG A 27 15.48 -3.27 -0.62
CA ARG A 27 16.49 -3.57 -1.66
C ARG A 27 17.21 -2.32 -2.18
N ILE A 28 16.59 -1.13 -2.08
CA ILE A 28 17.19 0.10 -2.58
C ILE A 28 18.19 0.67 -1.55
N PRO A 29 19.44 0.96 -1.95
CA PRO A 29 20.43 1.62 -1.08
C PRO A 29 19.98 3.02 -0.64
N ASP A 30 20.38 3.46 0.56
CA ASP A 30 20.01 4.79 1.08
C ASP A 30 20.55 5.96 0.25
N VAL A 31 21.65 5.75 -0.47
CA VAL A 31 22.24 6.75 -1.38
C VAL A 31 21.41 6.97 -2.66
N ASN A 32 20.40 6.15 -2.91
CA ASN A 32 19.53 6.29 -4.08
C ASN A 32 18.33 7.19 -3.74
N ASN A 33 18.29 8.37 -4.37
CA ASN A 33 17.19 9.33 -4.22
C ASN A 33 15.80 8.75 -4.56
N GLY A 34 15.74 7.70 -5.38
CA GLY A 34 14.53 6.91 -5.65
C GLY A 34 13.91 6.28 -4.40
N LYS A 35 14.72 6.01 -3.36
CA LYS A 35 14.26 5.43 -2.08
C LYS A 35 13.25 6.34 -1.37
N THR A 36 13.45 7.65 -1.43
CA THR A 36 12.53 8.64 -0.85
C THR A 36 11.18 8.64 -1.58
N TYR A 37 11.18 8.54 -2.91
CA TYR A 37 9.94 8.46 -3.68
C TYR A 37 9.19 7.15 -3.42
N LEU A 38 9.92 6.05 -3.30
CA LEU A 38 9.35 4.75 -2.95
C LEU A 38 8.73 4.77 -1.55
N LEU A 39 9.40 5.39 -0.57
CA LEU A 39 8.85 5.59 0.78
C LEU A 39 7.53 6.37 0.73
N ARG A 40 7.47 7.46 -0.03
CA ARG A 40 6.24 8.25 -0.19
C ARG A 40 5.12 7.45 -0.83
N GLY A 41 5.42 6.63 -1.85
CA GLY A 41 4.46 5.71 -2.46
C GLY A 41 3.92 4.71 -1.45
N LYS A 42 4.81 4.11 -0.65
CA LYS A 42 4.46 3.18 0.42
C LYS A 42 3.52 3.78 1.46
N GLU A 43 3.82 4.99 1.95
CA GLU A 43 2.98 5.67 2.95
C GLU A 43 1.58 6.00 2.42
N ARG A 44 1.43 6.30 1.12
CA ARG A 44 0.11 6.50 0.50
C ARG A 44 -0.71 5.21 0.46
N VAL A 45 -0.10 4.09 0.08
CA VAL A 45 -0.78 2.78 0.08
C VAL A 45 -1.16 2.38 1.50
N ARG A 46 -0.30 2.66 2.48
CA ARG A 46 -0.59 2.44 3.91
C ARG A 46 -1.82 3.24 4.37
N LEU A 47 -1.92 4.50 3.96
CA LEU A 47 -3.08 5.35 4.28
C LEU A 47 -4.35 4.84 3.60
N MET A 48 -4.27 4.43 2.32
CA MET A 48 -5.40 3.83 1.61
C MET A 48 -5.90 2.57 2.32
N LEU A 49 -4.99 1.68 2.71
CA LEU A 49 -5.33 0.46 3.45
C LEU A 49 -5.99 0.78 4.80
N LYS A 50 -5.51 1.80 5.50
CA LYS A 50 -6.15 2.28 6.73
C LYS A 50 -7.59 2.73 6.46
N ILE A 51 -7.82 3.57 5.45
CA ILE A 51 -9.17 4.02 5.08
C ILE A 51 -10.08 2.82 4.76
N LEU A 52 -9.59 1.86 3.98
CA LEU A 52 -10.36 0.65 3.61
C LEU A 52 -10.68 -0.25 4.80
N ASN A 53 -9.88 -0.22 5.85
CA ASN A 53 -10.14 -0.97 7.09
C ASN A 53 -11.08 -0.21 8.03
N ASP A 54 -11.04 1.13 8.00
CA ASP A 54 -11.91 2.01 8.79
C ASP A 54 -13.30 2.16 8.14
N MET A 55 -13.43 1.87 6.83
CA MET A 55 -14.72 1.73 6.17
C MET A 55 -15.42 0.48 6.75
N GLU A 56 -16.30 0.68 7.73
CA GLU A 56 -17.20 -0.36 8.24
C GLU A 56 -18.08 -0.88 7.10
N VAL A 57 -17.77 -2.09 6.60
CA VAL A 57 -18.59 -2.82 5.60
C VAL A 57 -18.99 -4.22 6.06
#